data_AF-A0A3M1G124-F1
#
_entry.id   AF-A0A3M1G124-F1
#
_cell.length_a   1.000
_cell.length_b   1.000
_cell.length_c   1.000
_cell.angle_alpha   90.00
_cell.angle_beta   90.00
_cell.angle_gamma   90.00
#
_symmetry.space_group_name_H-M   'P 1'
#
loop_
_entity.id
_entity.type
_entity.pdbx_description
1 polymer ?
#
loop_
_entity_poly.entity_id
_entity_poly.type
_entity_poly.pdbx_seq_one_letter_code
_entity_poly.pdbx_strand_id
1 'polypeptide(L)'
;EKGADLVRCREIASSKMFLIHNTLGEDSKIFDIDEEPTPSGLYTRLKQNPERLEGESFYTRVLKEFERIREESPEILDALRDFPPRLKVAKASDEDELFVVVKKGRLYVYRKGHDSEEPPQLLGLEEVIERIKADRGEKAHPLSERFWQLYEEIKNYREIPPRGFSENSLQQRAINNLQSILRIDDLEGLTPLKPFVRTLLEDILDYGTLSDYTLRRLSNIDIKRSSNMIKELRTLRAELGEDYLEREKQRLKSVIKEIIIAIENRREVY
;
A
#
# COMPACT_ATOMS: atom_id res chain seq x y z
N GLU A 1 23.14 -27.58 -30.79
CA GLU A 1 23.88 -26.37 -31.26
C GLU A 1 23.03 -25.11 -31.26
N LYS A 2 21.91 -25.01 -32.00
CA LYS A 2 21.06 -23.78 -32.16
C LYS A 2 20.71 -22.94 -30.91
N GLY A 3 20.89 -23.44 -29.68
CA GLY A 3 20.73 -22.65 -28.46
C GLY A 3 21.94 -21.75 -28.11
N ALA A 4 23.13 -22.09 -28.56
CA ALA A 4 24.36 -21.36 -28.23
C ALA A 4 24.39 -19.96 -28.87
N ASP A 5 24.01 -19.85 -30.15
CA ASP A 5 23.98 -18.58 -30.87
C ASP A 5 23.02 -17.56 -30.22
N LEU A 6 21.88 -18.02 -29.69
CA LEU A 6 20.90 -17.15 -29.04
C LEU A 6 21.42 -16.54 -27.73
N VAL A 7 22.26 -17.26 -26.99
CA VAL A 7 22.97 -16.73 -25.82
C VAL A 7 24.06 -15.74 -26.27
N ARG A 8 24.88 -16.14 -27.24
CA ARG A 8 25.99 -15.33 -27.77
C ARG A 8 25.52 -14.02 -28.38
N CYS A 9 24.39 -14.01 -29.10
CA CYS A 9 23.76 -12.81 -29.63
C CYS A 9 23.27 -11.86 -28.53
N ARG A 10 22.75 -12.38 -27.40
CA ARG A 10 22.37 -11.54 -26.24
C ARG A 10 23.58 -10.95 -25.54
N GLU A 11 24.66 -11.71 -25.39
CA GLU A 11 25.93 -11.23 -24.83
C GLU A 11 26.52 -10.12 -25.71
N ILE A 12 26.65 -10.36 -27.02
CA ILE A 12 27.15 -9.37 -27.99
C ILE A 12 26.26 -8.12 -28.03
N ALA A 13 24.94 -8.24 -27.93
CA ALA A 13 24.04 -7.09 -27.83
C ALA A 13 24.27 -6.30 -26.53
N SER A 14 24.41 -6.99 -25.39
CA SER A 14 24.67 -6.36 -24.09
C SER A 14 26.03 -5.62 -24.07
N SER A 15 27.09 -6.23 -24.60
CA SER A 15 28.41 -5.59 -24.70
C SER A 15 28.40 -4.38 -25.64
N LYS A 16 27.66 -4.44 -26.76
CA LYS A 16 27.49 -3.29 -27.66
C LYS A 16 26.71 -2.16 -27.01
N MET A 17 25.65 -2.46 -26.26
CA MET A 17 24.86 -1.46 -25.54
C MET A 17 25.68 -0.78 -24.43
N PHE A 18 26.47 -1.55 -23.66
CA PHE A 18 27.41 -1.02 -22.66
C PHE A 18 28.49 -0.11 -23.28
N LEU A 19 29.04 -0.49 -24.44
CA LEU A 19 29.96 0.34 -25.21
C LEU A 19 29.30 1.64 -25.67
N ILE A 20 28.07 1.59 -26.19
CA ILE A 20 27.33 2.77 -26.65
C ILE A 20 27.16 3.79 -25.52
N HIS A 21 26.65 3.40 -24.35
CA HIS A 21 26.47 4.32 -23.22
C HIS A 21 27.80 4.91 -22.71
N ASN A 22 28.88 4.12 -22.66
CA ASN A 22 30.23 4.66 -22.36
C ASN A 22 30.68 5.69 -23.41
N THR A 23 30.51 5.41 -24.70
CA THR A 23 30.96 6.32 -25.78
C THR A 23 30.11 7.56 -25.96
N LEU A 24 28.86 7.57 -25.47
CA LEU A 24 27.97 8.72 -25.51
C LEU A 24 28.28 9.75 -24.41
N GLY A 25 29.05 9.38 -23.38
CA GLY A 25 29.35 10.28 -22.26
C GLY A 25 28.14 10.59 -21.37
N GLU A 26 27.07 9.79 -21.43
CA GLU A 26 25.95 9.87 -20.49
C GLU A 26 26.44 9.41 -19.11
N ASP A 27 26.83 10.38 -18.27
CA ASP A 27 27.35 10.22 -16.89
C ASP A 27 26.35 9.43 -16.03
N SER A 28 26.45 8.10 -16.11
CA SER A 28 25.49 7.16 -15.55
C SER A 28 25.75 6.92 -14.07
N LYS A 29 25.78 8.01 -13.29
CA LYS A 29 25.61 8.04 -11.83
C LYS A 29 24.17 7.66 -11.46
N ILE A 30 23.78 6.47 -11.88
CA ILE A 30 22.48 5.90 -11.59
C ILE A 30 22.69 4.98 -10.39
N PHE A 31 22.25 5.47 -9.23
CA PHE A 31 22.11 4.81 -7.92
C PHE A 31 23.19 5.02 -6.84
N ASP A 32 24.45 5.36 -7.14
CA ASP A 32 25.36 5.93 -6.13
C ASP A 32 26.50 6.77 -6.76
N ILE A 33 27.22 7.56 -5.96
CA ILE A 33 28.33 8.41 -6.42
C ILE A 33 29.66 7.65 -6.49
N ASP A 34 29.87 6.66 -5.61
CA ASP A 34 31.14 5.92 -5.46
C ASP A 34 31.11 4.50 -6.06
N GLU A 35 30.04 4.08 -6.77
CA GLU A 35 29.95 2.74 -7.38
C GLU A 35 30.63 2.68 -8.77
N GLU A 36 31.76 1.98 -8.89
CA GLU A 36 32.37 1.70 -10.20
C GLU A 36 31.49 0.76 -11.05
N PRO A 37 31.03 1.18 -12.26
CA PRO A 37 30.03 0.44 -13.03
C PRO A 37 30.61 -0.78 -13.76
N THR A 38 30.63 -1.94 -13.10
CA THR A 38 31.05 -3.21 -13.73
C THR A 38 29.97 -3.79 -14.66
N PRO A 39 30.33 -4.36 -15.83
CA PRO A 39 29.37 -4.97 -16.76
C PRO A 39 28.49 -6.07 -16.13
N SER A 40 29.04 -6.78 -15.14
CA SER A 40 28.38 -7.85 -14.40
C SER A 40 27.24 -7.36 -13.49
N GLY A 41 27.40 -6.18 -12.87
CA GLY A 41 26.42 -5.63 -11.94
C GLY A 41 25.09 -5.31 -12.64
N LEU A 42 25.17 -4.59 -13.76
CA LEU A 42 24.02 -4.21 -14.58
C LEU A 42 23.29 -5.45 -15.13
N TYR A 43 24.03 -6.44 -15.65
CA TYR A 43 23.48 -7.72 -16.12
C TYR A 43 22.82 -8.56 -15.01
N THR A 44 23.33 -8.50 -13.78
CA THR A 44 22.77 -9.20 -12.62
C THR A 44 21.49 -8.53 -12.13
N ARG A 45 21.50 -7.20 -11.97
CA ARG A 45 20.32 -6.41 -11.59
C ARG A 45 19.19 -6.57 -12.63
N LEU A 46 19.50 -6.55 -13.93
CA LEU A 46 18.52 -6.78 -15.00
C LEU A 46 18.00 -8.22 -15.11
N LYS A 47 18.63 -9.18 -14.41
CA LYS A 47 18.22 -10.60 -14.34
C LYS A 47 17.56 -11.01 -13.03
N GLN A 48 17.58 -10.15 -12.01
CA GLN A 48 16.82 -10.38 -10.79
C GLN A 48 15.33 -10.27 -11.13
N ASN A 49 14.58 -11.32 -10.77
CA ASN A 49 13.12 -11.30 -10.84
C ASN A 49 12.61 -10.14 -9.96
N PRO A 50 11.67 -9.27 -10.38
CA PRO A 50 11.23 -8.13 -9.55
C PRO A 50 10.74 -8.53 -8.16
N GLU A 51 10.10 -9.70 -8.05
CA GLU A 51 9.68 -10.36 -6.79
C GLU A 51 10.84 -10.72 -5.84
N ARG A 52 12.09 -10.50 -6.27
CA ARG A 52 13.34 -10.76 -5.53
C ARG A 52 14.11 -9.48 -5.20
N LEU A 53 13.63 -8.33 -5.69
CA LEU A 53 14.06 -6.98 -5.34
C LEU A 53 13.05 -6.32 -4.37
N GLU A 54 11.77 -6.66 -4.49
CA GLU A 54 10.81 -6.40 -3.41
C GLU A 54 11.14 -7.27 -2.19
N GLY A 55 11.09 -6.66 -1.00
CA GLY A 55 11.23 -7.37 0.28
C GLY A 55 9.97 -8.13 0.67
N GLU A 56 9.93 -8.60 1.92
CA GLU A 56 8.75 -9.31 2.44
C GLU A 56 7.49 -8.42 2.43
N SER A 57 6.41 -8.93 1.84
CA SER A 57 5.16 -8.17 1.69
C SER A 57 4.58 -7.76 3.04
N PHE A 58 3.98 -6.56 3.10
CA PHE A 58 3.37 -6.03 4.31
C PHE A 58 2.44 -7.03 5.03
N TYR A 59 1.55 -7.67 4.28
CA TYR A 59 0.65 -8.69 4.80
C TYR A 59 1.40 -9.85 5.47
N THR A 60 2.50 -10.32 4.87
CA THR A 60 3.32 -11.39 5.46
C THR A 60 4.06 -10.93 6.73
N ARG A 61 4.57 -9.69 6.74
CA ARG A 61 5.20 -9.08 7.93
C ARG A 61 4.21 -9.00 9.09
N VAL A 62 3.01 -8.47 8.85
CA VAL A 62 1.93 -8.36 9.85
C VAL A 62 1.42 -9.74 10.30
N LEU A 63 1.29 -10.70 9.38
CA LEU A 63 0.87 -12.06 9.71
C LEU A 63 1.89 -12.74 10.63
N LYS A 64 3.19 -12.68 10.33
CA LYS A 64 4.24 -13.21 11.22
C LYS A 64 4.17 -12.61 12.62
N GLU A 65 3.98 -11.29 12.72
CA GLU A 65 3.89 -10.61 14.01
C GLU A 65 2.62 -11.02 14.79
N PHE A 66 1.49 -11.22 14.12
CA PHE A 66 0.28 -11.75 14.74
C PHE A 66 0.46 -13.20 15.23
N GLU A 67 1.06 -14.08 14.42
CA GLU A 67 1.36 -15.47 14.82
C GLU A 67 2.32 -15.50 16.01
N ARG A 68 3.33 -14.62 16.05
CA ARG A 68 4.26 -14.44 17.17
C ARG A 68 3.53 -13.99 18.45
N ILE A 69 2.65 -12.98 18.35
CA ILE A 69 1.85 -12.50 19.48
C ILE A 69 0.92 -13.60 20.02
N ARG A 70 0.31 -14.41 19.16
CA ARG A 70 -0.50 -15.58 19.56
C ARG A 70 0.31 -16.57 20.40
N GLU A 71 1.55 -16.83 20.03
CA GLU A 71 2.40 -17.83 20.68
C GLU A 71 3.04 -17.31 21.97
N GLU A 72 3.46 -16.04 22.02
CA GLU A 72 4.05 -15.44 23.21
C GLU A 72 3.02 -14.98 24.26
N SER A 73 1.84 -14.54 23.82
CA SER A 73 0.84 -13.82 24.64
C SER A 73 -0.62 -14.21 24.29
N PRO A 74 -0.98 -15.51 24.35
CA PRO A 74 -2.31 -15.99 23.95
C PRO A 74 -3.46 -15.34 24.72
N GLU A 75 -3.22 -14.87 25.96
CA GLU A 75 -4.22 -14.17 26.77
C GLU A 75 -4.72 -12.86 26.14
N ILE A 76 -3.93 -12.24 25.25
CA ILE A 76 -4.34 -11.05 24.50
C ILE A 76 -5.47 -11.40 23.52
N LEU A 77 -5.44 -12.59 22.89
CA LEU A 77 -6.48 -13.00 21.93
C LEU A 77 -7.81 -13.31 22.59
N ASP A 78 -7.81 -13.83 23.82
CA ASP A 78 -9.03 -14.02 24.57
C ASP A 78 -9.57 -12.69 25.10
N ALA A 79 -8.70 -11.79 25.60
CA ALA A 79 -9.10 -10.44 25.98
C ALA A 79 -9.71 -9.64 24.81
N LEU A 80 -9.17 -9.76 23.59
CA LEU A 80 -9.67 -9.07 22.40
C LEU A 80 -11.15 -9.34 22.07
N ARG A 81 -11.76 -10.40 22.60
CA ARG A 81 -13.20 -10.70 22.43
C ARG A 81 -14.08 -9.68 23.14
N ASP A 82 -13.62 -9.19 24.29
CA ASP A 82 -14.33 -8.25 25.18
C ASP A 82 -13.84 -6.80 25.04
N PHE A 83 -12.87 -6.54 24.15
CA PHE A 83 -12.35 -5.19 23.92
C PHE A 83 -13.47 -4.24 23.42
N PRO A 84 -13.54 -3.00 23.95
CA PRO A 84 -14.50 -2.02 23.46
C PRO A 84 -14.16 -1.64 22.01
N PRO A 85 -15.17 -1.41 21.14
CA PRO A 85 -14.93 -0.96 19.77
C PRO A 85 -14.33 0.45 19.71
N ARG A 86 -14.25 1.19 20.82
CA ARG A 86 -13.62 2.51 20.88
C ARG A 86 -12.58 2.54 22.00
N LEU A 87 -11.31 2.65 21.63
CA LEU A 87 -10.15 2.64 22.52
C LEU A 87 -9.36 3.95 22.41
N LYS A 88 -8.76 4.37 23.52
CA LYS A 88 -7.84 5.52 23.61
C LYS A 88 -6.68 5.13 24.51
N VAL A 89 -5.44 5.33 24.05
CA VAL A 89 -4.21 5.01 24.80
C VAL A 89 -3.13 6.02 24.43
N ALA A 90 -2.21 6.28 25.36
CA ALA A 90 -0.94 6.97 25.07
C ALA A 90 0.24 6.06 25.40
N LYS A 91 1.36 6.23 24.69
CA LYS A 91 2.60 5.46 24.84
C LYS A 91 3.83 6.36 24.75
N ALA A 92 5.00 5.84 25.14
CA ALA A 92 6.26 6.56 25.00
C ALA A 92 6.71 6.56 23.53
N SER A 93 7.35 7.65 23.09
CA SER A 93 7.88 7.80 21.73
C SER A 93 8.97 8.89 21.67
N ASP A 94 9.51 9.12 20.48
CA ASP A 94 10.44 10.21 20.12
C ASP A 94 9.74 11.50 19.63
N GLU A 95 8.51 11.38 19.11
CA GLU A 95 7.66 12.49 18.63
C GLU A 95 6.32 12.55 19.39
N ASP A 96 5.76 13.76 19.50
CA ASP A 96 4.43 14.02 20.04
C ASP A 96 3.39 14.06 18.90
N GLU A 97 2.61 12.98 18.76
CA GLU A 97 1.68 12.79 17.64
C GLU A 97 0.48 11.90 18.02
N LEU A 98 -0.67 12.19 17.40
CA LEU A 98 -1.89 11.40 17.54
C LEU A 98 -2.18 10.61 16.26
N PHE A 99 -2.33 9.30 16.39
CA PHE A 99 -2.93 8.43 15.40
C PHE A 99 -4.38 8.11 15.75
N VAL A 100 -5.28 8.10 14.76
CA VAL A 100 -6.64 7.58 14.90
C VAL A 100 -6.93 6.60 13.77
N VAL A 101 -7.06 5.33 14.14
CA VAL A 101 -7.39 4.21 13.26
C VAL A 101 -8.89 3.99 13.29
N VAL A 102 -9.57 4.12 12.15
CA VAL A 102 -11.02 3.92 11.99
C VAL A 102 -11.28 2.73 11.07
N LYS A 103 -12.01 1.73 11.57
CA LYS A 103 -12.50 0.59 10.77
C LYS A 103 -14.02 0.72 10.56
N LYS A 104 -14.40 1.29 9.40
CA LYS A 104 -15.79 1.54 8.96
C LYS A 104 -15.96 0.94 7.56
N GLY A 105 -15.99 -0.39 7.51
CA GLY A 105 -15.79 -1.16 6.27
C GLY A 105 -14.32 -1.16 5.84
N ARG A 106 -13.81 -0.01 5.37
CA ARG A 106 -12.37 0.25 5.19
C ARG A 106 -11.64 0.41 6.52
N LEU A 107 -10.32 0.25 6.48
CA LEU A 107 -9.42 0.84 7.46
C LEU A 107 -8.99 2.23 6.94
N TYR A 108 -9.04 3.25 7.81
CA TYR A 108 -8.43 4.56 7.61
C TYR A 108 -7.48 4.83 8.78
N VAL A 109 -6.33 5.45 8.53
CA VAL A 109 -5.43 5.92 9.60
C VAL A 109 -5.17 7.41 9.41
N TYR A 110 -5.57 8.21 10.39
CA TYR A 110 -5.25 9.64 10.44
C TYR A 110 -4.05 9.87 11.36
N ARG A 111 -3.13 10.76 10.97
CA ARG A 111 -1.98 11.24 11.76
C ARG A 111 -2.09 12.76 11.95
N LYS A 112 -1.80 13.26 13.15
CA LYS A 112 -1.64 14.70 13.45
C LYS A 112 -0.53 14.89 14.50
N GLY A 113 0.53 15.62 14.15
CA GLY A 113 1.57 16.04 15.10
C GLY A 113 1.06 17.15 16.03
N HIS A 114 1.50 17.16 17.30
CA HIS A 114 0.96 18.05 18.34
C HIS A 114 1.19 19.54 18.07
N ASP A 115 2.29 19.90 17.43
CA ASP A 115 2.66 21.27 17.05
C ASP A 115 2.60 21.51 15.52
N SER A 116 1.93 20.63 14.77
CA SER A 116 1.76 20.82 13.33
C SER A 116 0.54 21.69 13.02
N GLU A 117 0.77 22.79 12.28
CA GLU A 117 -0.30 23.57 11.66
C GLU A 117 -0.92 22.87 10.44
N GLU A 118 -0.28 21.81 9.91
CA GLU A 118 -0.85 21.02 8.81
C GLU A 118 -2.15 20.31 9.24
N PRO A 119 -3.14 20.19 8.35
CA PRO A 119 -4.33 19.40 8.62
C PRO A 119 -3.99 17.91 8.76
N PRO A 120 -4.84 17.08 9.41
CA PRO A 120 -4.58 15.67 9.59
C PRO A 120 -4.27 14.93 8.28
N GLN A 121 -3.22 14.12 8.31
CA GLN A 121 -2.74 13.34 7.17
C GLN A 121 -3.42 11.97 7.16
N LEU A 122 -3.90 11.51 5.99
CA LEU A 122 -4.42 10.15 5.81
C LEU A 122 -3.30 9.24 5.31
N LEU A 123 -2.98 8.19 6.06
CA LEU A 123 -1.86 7.27 5.80
C LEU A 123 -2.32 5.82 5.64
N GLY A 124 -1.52 5.01 4.95
CA GLY A 124 -1.64 3.56 4.95
C GLY A 124 -1.14 2.95 6.26
N LEU A 125 -1.66 1.76 6.62
CA LEU A 125 -1.21 1.06 7.84
C LEU A 125 0.28 0.72 7.79
N GLU A 126 0.82 0.41 6.61
CA GLU A 126 2.26 0.13 6.42
C GLU A 126 3.15 1.34 6.73
N GLU A 127 2.66 2.56 6.52
CA GLU A 127 3.40 3.80 6.80
C GLU A 127 3.44 4.13 8.31
N VAL A 128 2.51 3.58 9.11
CA VAL A 128 2.40 3.87 10.56
C VAL A 128 2.72 2.70 11.49
N ILE A 129 2.81 1.46 10.99
CA ILE A 129 2.77 0.26 11.84
C ILE A 129 3.86 0.27 12.92
N GLU A 130 5.08 0.69 12.58
CA GLU A 130 6.20 0.77 13.52
C GLU A 130 6.09 1.96 14.48
N ARG A 131 5.34 3.03 14.12
CA ARG A 131 5.06 4.18 14.99
C ARG A 131 4.03 3.85 16.08
N ILE A 132 3.05 3.00 15.76
CA ILE A 132 1.97 2.60 16.67
C ILE A 132 2.26 1.29 17.42
N LYS A 133 3.39 0.64 17.14
CA LYS A 133 3.84 -0.58 17.80
C LYS A 133 4.19 -0.29 19.26
N ALA A 134 3.86 -1.23 20.15
CA ALA A 134 4.21 -1.20 21.56
C ALA A 134 4.69 -2.57 22.02
N ASP A 135 5.64 -2.60 22.96
CA ASP A 135 6.15 -3.84 23.55
C ASP A 135 5.28 -4.29 24.74
N ARG A 136 5.25 -5.60 25.03
CA ARG A 136 4.46 -6.19 26.14
C ARG A 136 4.79 -5.62 27.53
N GLY A 137 5.99 -5.07 27.70
CA GLY A 137 6.43 -4.39 28.93
C GLY A 137 6.24 -2.87 28.93
N GLU A 138 5.84 -2.27 27.80
CA GLU A 138 5.59 -0.83 27.70
C GLU A 138 4.34 -0.45 28.51
N LYS A 139 4.42 0.63 29.28
CA LYS A 139 3.31 1.10 30.12
C LYS A 139 2.46 2.09 29.35
N ALA A 140 1.14 2.04 29.53
CA ALA A 140 0.26 3.09 29.05
C ALA A 140 0.54 4.40 29.81
N HIS A 141 0.77 5.49 29.07
CA HIS A 141 0.90 6.84 29.61
C HIS A 141 -0.49 7.48 29.79
N PRO A 142 -0.64 8.48 30.67
CA PRO A 142 -1.83 9.31 30.68
C PRO A 142 -1.92 10.12 29.38
N LEU A 143 -3.13 10.26 28.84
CA LEU A 143 -3.41 11.10 27.68
C LEU A 143 -2.97 12.56 27.97
N SER A 144 -2.43 13.26 26.97
CA SER A 144 -2.08 14.68 27.13
C SER A 144 -3.31 15.59 27.16
N GLU A 145 -3.13 16.84 27.58
CA GLU A 145 -4.20 17.87 27.50
C GLU A 145 -4.59 18.16 26.04
N ARG A 146 -3.62 18.08 25.10
CA ARG A 146 -3.84 18.24 23.67
C ARG A 146 -4.59 17.08 23.02
N PHE A 147 -4.54 15.88 23.60
CA PHE A 147 -5.19 14.68 23.06
C PHE A 147 -6.61 14.95 22.54
N TRP A 148 -7.44 15.59 23.37
CA TRP A 148 -8.86 15.81 23.07
C TRP A 148 -9.09 16.85 21.97
N GLN A 149 -8.23 17.87 21.90
CA GLN A 149 -8.26 18.86 20.82
C GLN A 149 -7.91 18.20 19.48
N LEU A 150 -6.83 17.43 19.41
CA LEU A 150 -6.37 16.76 18.20
C LEU A 150 -7.31 15.62 17.78
N TYR A 151 -7.87 14.89 18.76
CA TYR A 151 -8.86 13.84 18.50
C TYR A 151 -10.16 14.41 17.93
N GLU A 152 -10.64 15.55 18.44
CA GLU A 152 -11.78 16.26 17.85
C GLU A 152 -11.41 16.92 16.50
N GLU A 153 -10.20 17.44 16.31
CA GLU A 153 -9.74 17.92 15.00
C GLU A 153 -9.84 16.81 13.95
N ILE A 154 -9.22 15.64 14.21
CA ILE A 154 -9.27 14.47 13.33
C ILE A 154 -10.71 13.99 13.10
N LYS A 155 -11.51 13.87 14.16
CA LYS A 155 -12.92 13.43 14.08
C LYS A 155 -13.79 14.37 13.25
N ASN A 156 -13.53 15.68 13.31
CA ASN A 156 -14.26 16.69 12.53
C ASN A 156 -13.60 16.97 11.16
N TYR A 157 -12.41 16.44 10.88
CA TYR A 157 -11.70 16.48 9.59
C TYR A 157 -12.31 15.54 8.53
N ARG A 158 -13.65 15.52 8.50
CA ARG A 158 -14.57 14.92 7.52
C ARG A 158 -14.72 13.40 7.54
N GLU A 159 -15.98 12.99 7.68
CA GLU A 159 -16.51 11.70 7.20
C GLU A 159 -16.54 11.58 5.65
N ILE A 160 -15.81 12.45 4.94
CA ILE A 160 -15.68 12.52 3.48
C ILE A 160 -14.18 12.72 3.20
N PRO A 161 -13.42 11.66 2.89
CA PRO A 161 -11.97 11.75 2.83
C PRO A 161 -11.51 12.70 1.72
N PRO A 162 -10.59 13.65 2.00
CA PRO A 162 -9.84 14.31 0.93
C PRO A 162 -9.06 13.23 0.16
N ARG A 163 -9.09 13.28 -1.18
CA ARG A 163 -8.40 12.31 -2.03
C ARG A 163 -6.89 12.48 -1.85
N GLY A 164 -6.26 11.52 -1.16
CA GLY A 164 -4.85 11.57 -0.85
C GLY A 164 -4.38 10.29 -0.18
N PHE A 165 -4.31 9.19 -0.93
CA PHE A 165 -3.24 8.22 -0.69
C PHE A 165 -1.93 8.88 -1.18
N SER A 166 -0.77 8.52 -0.61
CA SER A 166 0.52 8.97 -1.15
C SER A 166 0.67 8.55 -2.62
N GLU A 167 1.28 9.38 -3.49
CA GLU A 167 1.32 9.11 -4.94
C GLU A 167 2.03 7.79 -5.29
N ASN A 168 3.00 7.39 -4.45
CA ASN A 168 3.72 6.14 -4.54
C ASN A 168 2.93 4.93 -4.02
N SER A 169 1.80 5.12 -3.33
CA SER A 169 0.99 4.03 -2.82
C SER A 169 0.51 3.08 -3.92
N LEU A 170 0.19 1.86 -3.52
CA LEU A 170 -0.35 0.84 -4.41
C LEU A 170 -1.73 1.27 -4.96
N GLN A 171 -2.56 1.78 -4.06
CA GLN A 171 -3.92 2.23 -4.29
C GLN A 171 -3.96 3.41 -5.27
N GLN A 172 -3.11 4.43 -5.10
CA GLN A 172 -3.10 5.58 -6.02
C GLN A 172 -2.64 5.19 -7.42
N ARG A 173 -1.65 4.30 -7.56
CA ARG A 173 -1.24 3.76 -8.86
C ARG A 173 -2.35 2.96 -9.54
N ALA A 174 -3.09 2.12 -8.79
CA ALA A 174 -4.25 1.41 -9.32
C ALA A 174 -5.39 2.38 -9.76
N ILE A 175 -5.68 3.42 -8.97
CA ILE A 175 -6.64 4.49 -9.33
C ILE A 175 -6.22 5.19 -10.63
N ASN A 176 -4.97 5.65 -10.70
CA ASN A 176 -4.43 6.39 -11.85
C ASN A 176 -4.49 5.55 -13.13
N ASN A 177 -4.20 4.24 -13.03
CA ASN A 177 -4.30 3.31 -14.14
C ASN A 177 -5.76 3.10 -14.59
N LEU A 178 -6.68 2.80 -13.68
CA LEU A 178 -8.11 2.63 -14.00
C LEU A 178 -8.71 3.89 -14.63
N GLN A 179 -8.39 5.08 -14.10
CA GLN A 179 -8.81 6.34 -14.71
C GLN A 179 -8.23 6.53 -16.12
N SER A 180 -6.97 6.17 -16.35
CA SER A 180 -6.34 6.24 -17.67
C SER A 180 -6.99 5.27 -18.66
N ILE A 181 -7.33 4.06 -18.22
CA ILE A 181 -8.05 3.04 -19.01
C ILE A 181 -9.45 3.54 -19.41
N LEU A 182 -10.17 4.21 -18.52
CA LEU A 182 -11.49 4.77 -18.83
C LEU A 182 -11.44 5.88 -19.90
N ARG A 183 -10.31 6.60 -20.02
CA ARG A 183 -10.06 7.63 -21.04
C ARG A 183 -9.61 7.07 -22.41
N ILE A 184 -9.40 5.75 -22.53
CA ILE A 184 -9.13 5.13 -23.84
C ILE A 184 -10.46 4.89 -24.54
N ASP A 185 -10.73 5.64 -25.60
CA ASP A 185 -11.90 5.47 -26.46
C ASP A 185 -11.58 4.65 -27.72
N ASP A 186 -12.64 4.19 -28.39
CA ASP A 186 -12.64 3.39 -29.63
C ASP A 186 -11.79 2.10 -29.68
N LEU A 187 -11.24 1.67 -28.55
CA LEU A 187 -10.50 0.40 -28.44
C LEU A 187 -11.45 -0.81 -28.37
N GLU A 188 -11.52 -1.55 -29.48
CA GLU A 188 -12.30 -2.79 -29.59
C GLU A 188 -11.96 -3.78 -28.46
N GLY A 189 -12.98 -4.37 -27.85
CA GLY A 189 -12.84 -5.32 -26.76
C GLY A 189 -12.55 -4.72 -25.38
N LEU A 190 -12.24 -3.42 -25.26
CA LEU A 190 -12.21 -2.67 -23.99
C LEU A 190 -13.60 -2.10 -23.64
N THR A 191 -14.37 -1.62 -24.62
CA THR A 191 -15.70 -1.00 -24.38
C THR A 191 -16.63 -1.84 -23.49
N PRO A 192 -16.77 -3.17 -23.67
CA PRO A 192 -17.60 -4.02 -22.80
C PRO A 192 -17.07 -4.16 -21.36
N LEU A 193 -15.82 -3.79 -21.11
CA LEU A 193 -15.16 -3.84 -19.80
C LEU A 193 -15.19 -2.49 -19.07
N LYS A 194 -15.48 -1.36 -19.76
CA LYS A 194 -15.60 -0.04 -19.10
C LYS A 194 -16.57 -0.03 -17.90
N PRO A 195 -17.70 -0.79 -17.86
CA PRO A 195 -18.52 -0.93 -16.66
C PRO A 195 -17.76 -1.56 -15.48
N PHE A 196 -17.12 -2.72 -15.69
CA PHE A 196 -16.33 -3.40 -14.66
C PHE A 196 -15.13 -2.57 -14.18
N VAL A 197 -14.48 -1.82 -15.07
CA VAL A 197 -13.41 -0.86 -14.72
C VAL A 197 -13.95 0.26 -13.81
N ARG A 198 -15.21 0.69 -13.97
CA ARG A 198 -15.87 1.61 -13.03
C ARG A 198 -16.17 0.93 -11.69
N THR A 199 -16.62 -0.32 -11.68
CA THR A 199 -16.84 -1.09 -10.43
C THR A 199 -15.54 -1.26 -9.64
N LEU A 200 -14.42 -1.57 -10.30
CA LEU A 200 -13.10 -1.62 -9.65
C LEU A 200 -12.68 -0.25 -9.08
N LEU A 201 -12.99 0.84 -9.79
CA LEU A 201 -12.67 2.19 -9.32
C LEU A 201 -13.56 2.62 -8.13
N GLU A 202 -14.86 2.29 -8.18
CA GLU A 202 -15.82 2.45 -7.08
C GLU A 202 -15.36 1.67 -5.85
N ASP A 203 -14.90 0.42 -6.03
CA ASP A 203 -14.35 -0.39 -4.95
C ASP A 203 -13.05 0.18 -4.38
N ILE A 204 -12.13 0.72 -5.18
CA ILE A 204 -10.91 1.34 -4.64
C ILE A 204 -11.21 2.68 -3.95
N LEU A 205 -12.33 3.35 -4.23
CA LEU A 205 -12.71 4.65 -3.64
C LEU A 205 -13.66 4.57 -2.41
N ASP A 206 -14.71 3.74 -2.44
CA ASP A 206 -15.82 3.82 -1.45
C ASP A 206 -15.74 2.92 -0.18
N TYR A 207 -16.39 1.77 0.01
CA TYR A 207 -16.02 0.35 -0.30
C TYR A 207 -14.65 -0.18 0.19
N GLY A 208 -13.74 -0.69 -0.66
CA GLY A 208 -12.33 -0.97 -0.30
C GLY A 208 -11.99 -2.43 -0.06
N THR A 209 -12.40 -3.31 -0.97
CA THR A 209 -12.46 -4.77 -0.75
C THR A 209 -11.48 -5.59 -1.61
N LEU A 210 -10.85 -4.97 -2.61
CA LEU A 210 -9.74 -5.60 -3.36
C LEU A 210 -8.55 -5.95 -2.47
N SER A 211 -7.99 -7.14 -2.68
CA SER A 211 -6.75 -7.58 -2.02
C SER A 211 -5.53 -6.83 -2.55
N ASP A 212 -4.44 -6.77 -1.78
CA ASP A 212 -3.15 -6.22 -2.22
C ASP A 212 -2.62 -6.92 -3.49
N TYR A 213 -2.90 -8.21 -3.69
CA TYR A 213 -2.57 -8.93 -4.92
C TYR A 213 -3.35 -8.39 -6.13
N THR A 214 -4.64 -8.13 -5.95
CA THR A 214 -5.50 -7.51 -6.98
C THR A 214 -5.06 -6.07 -7.27
N LEU A 215 -4.77 -5.29 -6.22
CA LEU A 215 -4.26 -3.93 -6.33
C LEU A 215 -2.91 -3.91 -7.08
N ARG A 216 -1.96 -4.81 -6.75
CA ARG A 216 -0.67 -4.97 -7.48
C ARG A 216 -0.86 -5.22 -8.97
N ARG A 217 -1.80 -6.09 -9.35
CA ARG A 217 -2.12 -6.35 -10.77
C ARG A 217 -2.67 -5.11 -11.47
N LEU A 218 -3.48 -4.31 -10.79
CA LEU A 218 -4.01 -3.04 -11.30
C LEU A 218 -2.96 -1.91 -11.33
N SER A 219 -2.06 -1.83 -10.36
CA SER A 219 -0.95 -0.85 -10.33
C SER A 219 0.11 -1.11 -11.40
N ASN A 220 0.29 -2.38 -11.79
CA ASN A 220 1.32 -2.83 -12.75
C ASN A 220 0.76 -3.17 -14.15
N ILE A 221 -0.49 -2.80 -14.45
CA ILE A 221 -1.13 -3.13 -15.74
C ILE A 221 -0.48 -2.37 -16.92
N ASP A 222 -0.09 -3.11 -17.97
CA ASP A 222 0.60 -2.55 -19.14
C ASP A 222 -0.40 -1.87 -20.10
N ILE A 223 -0.78 -0.63 -19.77
CA ILE A 223 -1.69 0.22 -20.56
C ILE A 223 -1.16 0.46 -21.98
N LYS A 224 0.17 0.41 -22.19
CA LYS A 224 0.81 0.58 -23.52
C LYS A 224 0.59 -0.64 -24.42
N ARG A 225 0.21 -1.80 -23.86
CA ARG A 225 -0.10 -3.03 -24.62
C ARG A 225 -1.56 -3.42 -24.43
N SER A 226 -2.42 -2.78 -25.22
CA SER A 226 -3.89 -2.95 -25.22
C SER A 226 -4.37 -4.41 -25.12
N SER A 227 -3.70 -5.35 -25.81
CA SER A 227 -4.03 -6.78 -25.76
C SER A 227 -3.78 -7.42 -24.39
N ASN A 228 -2.67 -7.07 -23.73
CA ASN A 228 -2.35 -7.53 -22.37
C ASN A 228 -3.32 -6.91 -21.35
N MET A 229 -3.56 -5.60 -21.47
CA MET A 229 -4.51 -4.87 -20.62
C MET A 229 -5.93 -5.45 -20.71
N ILE A 230 -6.46 -5.66 -21.92
CA ILE A 230 -7.80 -6.27 -22.12
C ILE A 230 -7.83 -7.72 -21.60
N LYS A 231 -6.75 -8.50 -21.80
CA LYS A 231 -6.66 -9.85 -21.24
C LYS A 231 -6.73 -9.80 -19.72
N GLU A 232 -5.94 -8.96 -19.07
CA GLU A 232 -5.86 -8.88 -17.62
C GLU A 232 -7.18 -8.44 -16.98
N LEU A 233 -7.84 -7.44 -17.56
CA LEU A 233 -9.18 -7.01 -17.14
C LEU A 233 -10.24 -8.12 -17.30
N ARG A 234 -10.13 -8.97 -18.33
CA ARG A 234 -10.99 -10.16 -18.49
C ARG A 234 -10.70 -11.24 -17.45
N THR A 235 -9.43 -11.49 -17.14
CA THR A 235 -9.02 -12.42 -16.07
C THR A 235 -9.58 -11.97 -14.73
N LEU A 236 -9.36 -10.71 -14.35
CA LEU A 236 -9.88 -10.12 -13.11
C LEU A 236 -11.41 -10.18 -13.03
N ARG A 237 -12.13 -9.92 -14.14
CA ARG A 237 -13.60 -10.03 -14.19
C ARG A 237 -14.08 -11.47 -14.01
N ALA A 238 -13.34 -12.46 -14.50
CA ALA A 238 -13.67 -13.87 -14.34
C ALA A 238 -13.37 -14.39 -12.93
N GLU A 239 -12.31 -13.89 -12.29
CA GLU A 239 -11.94 -14.26 -10.91
C GLU A 239 -12.91 -13.67 -9.86
N LEU A 240 -13.24 -12.38 -9.99
CA LEU A 240 -14.12 -11.70 -9.03
C LEU A 240 -15.61 -11.99 -9.33
N GLY A 241 -15.98 -12.09 -10.61
CA GLY A 241 -17.35 -12.02 -11.10
C GLY A 241 -17.85 -10.58 -11.24
N GLU A 242 -18.92 -10.36 -12.02
CA GLU A 242 -19.41 -8.99 -12.29
C GLU A 242 -20.07 -8.38 -11.03
N ASP A 243 -20.93 -9.14 -10.34
CA ASP A 243 -21.61 -8.71 -9.09
C ASP A 243 -20.75 -8.91 -7.82
N TYR A 244 -19.42 -8.84 -7.91
CA TYR A 244 -18.56 -9.03 -6.75
C TYR A 244 -18.73 -7.91 -5.71
N LEU A 245 -18.79 -6.66 -6.17
CA LEU A 245 -18.87 -5.52 -5.27
C LEU A 245 -20.20 -5.46 -4.54
N GLU A 246 -21.32 -5.84 -5.16
CA GLU A 246 -22.63 -5.88 -4.48
C GLU A 246 -22.70 -6.95 -3.38
N ARG A 247 -22.09 -8.12 -3.60
CA ARG A 247 -21.94 -9.14 -2.56
C ARG A 247 -21.13 -8.61 -1.38
N GLU A 248 -20.04 -7.89 -1.65
CA GLU A 248 -19.25 -7.24 -0.62
C GLU A 248 -19.98 -6.08 0.07
N LYS A 249 -20.75 -5.24 -0.63
CA LYS A 249 -21.62 -4.21 -0.03
C LYS A 249 -22.62 -4.82 0.94
N GLN A 250 -23.21 -5.98 0.62
CA GLN A 250 -24.10 -6.71 1.53
C GLN A 250 -23.35 -7.28 2.73
N ARG A 251 -22.16 -7.88 2.52
CA ARG A 251 -21.30 -8.40 3.60
C ARG A 251 -20.84 -7.29 4.56
N LEU A 252 -20.48 -6.12 4.04
CA LEU A 252 -20.09 -4.97 4.85
C LEU A 252 -21.26 -4.44 5.69
N LYS A 253 -22.47 -4.34 5.11
CA LYS A 253 -23.67 -3.88 5.83
C LYS A 253 -24.02 -4.72 7.07
N SER A 254 -23.67 -6.01 7.13
CA SER A 254 -23.90 -6.87 8.30
C SER A 254 -22.75 -6.88 9.33
N VAL A 255 -21.60 -6.27 9.03
CA VAL A 255 -20.35 -6.41 9.81
C VAL A 255 -19.92 -5.13 10.55
N ILE A 256 -20.55 -3.98 10.30
CA ILE A 256 -20.14 -2.68 10.89
C ILE A 256 -20.49 -2.59 12.39
N LYS A 257 -19.62 -3.18 13.23
CA LYS A 257 -19.13 -2.48 14.41
C LYS A 257 -18.08 -1.48 13.92
N GLU A 258 -18.35 -0.19 14.07
CA GLU A 258 -17.36 0.85 13.78
C GLU A 258 -16.29 0.84 14.88
N ILE A 259 -15.07 0.39 14.55
CA ILE A 259 -13.95 0.37 15.50
C ILE A 259 -13.15 1.68 15.35
N ILE A 260 -12.83 2.33 16.47
CA ILE A 260 -12.00 3.54 16.52
C ILE A 260 -10.93 3.36 17.60
N ILE A 261 -9.67 3.24 17.20
CA ILE A 261 -8.52 3.14 18.11
C ILE A 261 -7.70 4.41 17.97
N ALA A 262 -7.57 5.19 19.05
CA ALA A 262 -6.69 6.35 19.10
C ALA A 262 -5.43 6.05 19.93
N ILE A 263 -4.27 6.35 19.36
CA ILE A 263 -2.94 6.06 19.92
C ILE A 263 -2.16 7.37 19.90
N GLU A 264 -1.88 7.91 21.08
CA GLU A 264 -1.05 9.10 21.27
C GLU A 264 0.39 8.68 21.58
N ASN A 265 1.29 8.93 20.65
CA ASN A 265 2.71 8.89 20.91
C ASN A 265 3.08 10.17 21.65
N ARG A 266 3.77 10.03 22.80
CA ARG A 266 4.21 11.14 23.62
C ARG A 266 5.73 11.12 23.76
N ARG A 267 6.37 12.25 23.53
CA ARG A 267 7.81 12.36 23.69
C ARG A 267 8.20 12.28 25.15
N GLU A 268 9.13 11.40 25.48
CA GLU A 268 9.76 11.42 26.81
C GLU A 268 10.71 12.61 26.94
N VAL A 269 10.39 13.53 27.84
CA VAL A 269 11.26 14.61 28.27
C VAL A 269 12.04 14.12 29.49
N TYR A 270 13.33 13.86 29.28
CA TYR A 270 14.33 13.50 30.30
C TYR A 270 14.92 14.75 30.98
#